data_AF-A0A7S0LKX9-F1
#
_entry.id   AF-A0A7S0LKX9-F1
#
_cell.length_a   1.000
_cell.length_b   1.000
_cell.length_c   1.000
_cell.angle_alpha   90.00
_cell.angle_beta   90.00
_cell.angle_gamma   90.00
#
_symmetry.space_group_name_H-M   'P 1'
#
loop_
_entity.id
_entity.type
_entity.pdbx_description
1 polymer ?
#
loop_
_entity_poly.entity_id
_entity_poly.type
_entity_poly.pdbx_seq_one_letter_code
_entity_poly.pdbx_strand_id
1 'polypeptide(L)'
;VLQEGPPSSQALSVWQAAINSPNALPTSSVALAQVFAAQGDGVMLRLRKHVEADGFHLDEQIDRNTGEQMSAEDLTWSYAETLNAMYYRDQYLNAAAGKTRVPK
;
A
#
# COMPACT_ATOMS: atom_id res chain seq x y z
N VAL A 1 12.40 -6.11 1.73
CA VAL A 1 12.82 -6.41 0.33
C VAL A 1 14.11 -5.69 -0.05
N LEU A 2 14.17 -4.34 -0.01
CA LEU A 2 15.41 -3.63 -0.38
C LEU A 2 16.58 -3.90 0.58
N GLN A 3 16.31 -4.00 1.89
CA GLN A 3 17.32 -4.29 2.91
C GLN A 3 17.50 -5.81 3.14
N GLU A 4 16.38 -6.53 3.23
CA GLU A 4 16.35 -7.94 3.62
C GLU A 4 16.47 -8.96 2.47
N GLY A 5 16.59 -8.49 1.21
CA GLY A 5 16.55 -9.36 0.04
C GLY A 5 15.14 -9.79 -0.38
N PRO A 6 15.03 -10.59 -1.46
CA PRO A 6 13.76 -11.15 -1.90
C PRO A 6 13.30 -12.27 -0.94
N PRO A 7 11.99 -12.43 -0.69
CA PRO A 7 11.47 -13.50 0.15
C PRO A 7 11.62 -14.87 -0.55
N SER A 8 11.34 -15.95 0.19
CA SER A 8 11.41 -17.31 -0.35
C SER A 8 10.47 -17.53 -1.53
N SER A 9 10.74 -18.53 -2.37
CA SER A 9 9.88 -18.89 -3.52
C SER A 9 8.44 -19.20 -3.11
N GLN A 10 8.26 -19.85 -1.96
CA GLN A 10 6.93 -20.12 -1.42
C GLN A 10 6.21 -18.83 -1.01
N ALA A 11 6.90 -17.89 -0.37
CA ALA A 11 6.34 -16.58 -0.05
C ALA A 11 6.01 -15.77 -1.31
N LEU A 12 6.86 -15.83 -2.35
CA LEU A 12 6.59 -15.19 -3.64
C LEU A 12 5.34 -15.76 -4.33
N SER A 13 5.09 -17.07 -4.22
CA SER A 13 3.87 -17.69 -4.74
C SER A 13 2.62 -17.17 -4.03
N VAL A 14 2.67 -17.04 -2.70
CA VAL A 14 1.58 -16.44 -1.91
C VAL A 14 1.33 -15.00 -2.34
N TRP A 15 2.40 -14.21 -2.50
CA TRP A 15 2.27 -12.82 -2.95
C TRP A 15 1.71 -12.71 -4.37
N GLN A 16 2.14 -13.59 -5.29
CA GLN A 16 1.64 -13.61 -6.65
C GLN A 16 0.12 -13.82 -6.67
N ALA A 17 -0.38 -14.77 -5.88
CA ALA A 17 -1.81 -15.02 -5.74
C ALA A 17 -2.54 -13.83 -5.10
N ALA A 18 -1.99 -13.27 -4.01
CA ALA A 18 -2.61 -12.17 -3.28
C ALA A 18 -2.79 -10.90 -4.12
N ILE A 19 -1.80 -10.55 -4.96
CA ILE A 19 -1.89 -9.38 -5.83
C ILE A 19 -2.50 -9.70 -7.21
N ASN A 20 -2.99 -10.92 -7.40
CA ASN A 20 -3.56 -11.42 -8.64
C ASN A 20 -2.66 -11.14 -9.87
N SER A 21 -1.35 -11.38 -9.73
CA SER A 21 -0.39 -11.12 -10.81
C SER A 21 -0.49 -12.21 -11.87
N PRO A 22 -0.73 -11.86 -13.16
CA PRO A 22 -0.80 -12.83 -14.25
C PRO A 22 0.55 -13.48 -14.55
N ASN A 23 1.64 -12.85 -14.13
CA ASN A 23 3.02 -13.29 -14.35
C ASN A 23 3.71 -13.61 -13.03
N ALA A 24 4.75 -14.45 -13.10
CA ALA A 24 5.64 -14.68 -11.98
C ALA A 24 6.25 -13.37 -11.48
N LEU A 25 6.37 -13.23 -10.16
CA LEU A 25 6.96 -12.03 -9.56
C LEU A 25 8.47 -11.98 -9.81
N PRO A 26 9.06 -10.78 -9.95
CA PRO A 26 10.50 -10.63 -10.06
C PRO A 26 11.21 -11.19 -8.83
N THR A 27 12.37 -11.82 -9.05
CA THR A 27 13.20 -12.37 -7.96
C THR A 27 14.28 -11.40 -7.48
N SER A 28 14.55 -10.31 -8.22
CA SER A 28 15.45 -9.26 -7.74
C SER A 28 14.76 -8.37 -6.71
N SER A 29 15.46 -8.00 -5.64
CA SER A 29 14.93 -7.15 -4.57
C SER A 29 14.38 -5.82 -5.10
N VAL A 30 15.09 -5.18 -6.03
CA VAL A 30 14.73 -3.87 -6.56
C VAL A 30 13.42 -3.95 -7.35
N ALA A 31 13.33 -4.88 -8.31
CA ALA A 31 12.13 -5.03 -9.12
C ALA A 31 10.94 -5.51 -8.28
N LEU A 32 11.16 -6.40 -7.30
CA LEU A 32 10.09 -6.85 -6.42
C LEU A 32 9.57 -5.72 -5.51
N ALA A 33 10.47 -4.88 -4.97
CA ALA A 33 10.07 -3.73 -4.17
C ALA A 33 9.26 -2.72 -5.00
N GLN A 34 9.62 -2.52 -6.28
CA GLN A 34 8.83 -1.71 -7.21
C GLN A 34 7.43 -2.27 -7.43
N VAL A 35 7.29 -3.59 -7.60
CA VAL A 35 5.98 -4.23 -7.72
C VAL A 35 5.14 -3.99 -6.47
N PHE A 36 5.67 -4.24 -5.27
CA PHE A 36 4.92 -4.04 -4.03
C PHE A 36 4.55 -2.57 -3.79
N ALA A 37 5.45 -1.63 -4.08
CA ALA A 37 5.13 -0.21 -3.99
C ALA A 37 4.00 0.18 -4.94
N ALA A 38 4.03 -0.30 -6.19
CA ALA A 38 2.97 -0.03 -7.17
C ALA A 38 1.62 -0.64 -6.74
N GLN A 39 1.62 -1.83 -6.13
CA GLN A 39 0.40 -2.43 -5.58
C GLN A 39 -0.15 -1.61 -4.40
N GLY A 40 0.73 -1.13 -3.51
CA GLY A 40 0.35 -0.22 -2.42
C GLY A 40 -0.27 1.07 -2.95
N ASP A 41 0.31 1.68 -3.98
CA ASP A 41 -0.25 2.85 -4.66
C ASP A 41 -1.65 2.57 -5.22
N GLY A 42 -1.87 1.38 -5.77
CA GLY A 42 -3.19 0.94 -6.24
C GLY A 42 -4.24 0.89 -5.12
N VAL A 43 -3.87 0.40 -3.93
CA VAL A 43 -4.76 0.40 -2.75
C VAL A 43 -5.10 1.84 -2.33
N MET A 44 -4.10 2.72 -2.24
CA MET A 44 -4.31 4.13 -1.86
C MET A 44 -5.16 4.89 -2.88
N LEU A 45 -4.99 4.62 -4.18
CA LEU A 45 -5.83 5.20 -5.23
C LEU A 45 -7.28 4.74 -5.13
N ARG A 46 -7.51 3.45 -4.80
CA ARG A 46 -8.86 2.93 -4.56
C ARG A 46 -9.48 3.58 -3.33
N LEU A 47 -8.75 3.66 -2.21
CA LEU A 47 -9.23 4.36 -1.01
C LEU A 47 -9.65 5.80 -1.35
N ARG A 48 -8.77 6.57 -2.00
CA ARG A 48 -9.07 7.95 -2.44
C ARG A 48 -10.36 8.02 -3.25
N LYS A 49 -10.59 7.07 -4.16
CA LYS A 49 -11.79 7.04 -5.01
C LYS A 49 -13.09 6.92 -4.20
N HIS A 50 -13.06 6.17 -3.09
CA HIS A 50 -14.25 5.92 -2.26
C HIS A 50 -14.53 7.03 -1.25
N VAL A 51 -13.55 7.88 -0.93
CA VAL A 51 -13.70 8.92 0.10
C VAL A 51 -13.69 10.36 -0.48
N GLU A 52 -13.40 10.54 -1.77
CA GLU A 52 -13.32 11.87 -2.41
C GLU A 52 -14.66 12.62 -2.39
N ALA A 53 -15.78 11.91 -2.58
CA ALA A 53 -17.11 12.53 -2.53
C ALA A 53 -17.50 13.00 -1.12
N ASP A 54 -16.83 12.45 -0.10
CA ASP A 54 -17.07 12.70 1.31
C ASP A 54 -15.98 13.55 1.95
N GLY A 55 -15.39 14.47 1.16
CA GLY A 55 -14.40 15.42 1.66
C GLY A 55 -13.11 14.79 2.20
N PHE A 56 -12.82 13.53 1.86
CA PHE A 56 -11.71 12.73 2.39
C PHE A 56 -11.82 12.42 3.90
N HIS A 57 -13.03 12.44 4.46
CA HIS A 57 -13.29 11.81 5.75
C HIS A 57 -13.03 10.30 5.65
N LEU A 58 -12.53 9.69 6.73
CA LEU A 58 -12.17 8.27 6.76
C LEU A 58 -12.96 7.55 7.83
N ASP A 59 -13.98 6.82 7.40
CA ASP A 59 -14.79 5.98 8.27
C ASP A 59 -14.12 4.63 8.51
N GLU A 60 -14.74 3.78 9.33
CA GLU A 60 -14.23 2.44 9.61
C GLU A 60 -14.32 1.51 8.38
N GLN A 61 -15.41 1.58 7.60
CA GLN A 61 -15.69 0.60 6.54
C GLN A 61 -16.18 1.26 5.26
N ILE A 62 -16.03 0.53 4.16
CA ILE A 62 -16.57 0.87 2.84
C ILE A 62 -17.48 -0.28 2.41
N ASP A 63 -18.72 0.01 2.03
CA ASP A 63 -19.66 -1.00 1.58
C ASP A 63 -19.14 -1.74 0.35
N ARG A 64 -19.28 -3.07 0.38
CA ARG A 64 -18.74 -3.96 -0.66
C ARG A 64 -19.42 -3.85 -2.03
N ASN A 65 -20.64 -3.33 -2.09
CA ASN A 65 -21.47 -3.27 -3.30
C ASN A 65 -21.59 -1.85 -3.84
N THR A 66 -21.80 -0.86 -2.97
CA THR A 66 -21.97 0.55 -3.35
C THR A 66 -20.64 1.30 -3.34
N GLY A 67 -19.70 0.89 -2.47
CA GLY A 67 -18.46 1.61 -2.25
C GLY A 67 -18.63 2.90 -1.45
N GLU A 68 -19.77 3.09 -0.78
CA GLU A 68 -20.03 4.19 0.15
C GLU A 68 -19.41 3.91 1.52
N GLN A 69 -19.04 4.96 2.25
CA GLN A 69 -18.53 4.81 3.62
C GLN A 69 -19.65 4.40 4.59
N MET A 70 -19.30 3.63 5.62
CA MET A 70 -20.25 3.14 6.63
C MET A 70 -19.57 2.81 7.97
N SER A 71 -20.40 2.57 8.99
CA SER A 71 -20.02 2.27 10.38
C SER A 71 -19.55 3.52 11.15
N ALA A 72 -18.48 3.44 11.96
CA ALA A 72 -18.00 4.57 12.74
C ALA A 72 -17.39 5.65 11.84
N GLU A 73 -18.00 6.83 11.86
CA GLU A 73 -17.53 8.01 11.16
C GLU A 73 -16.22 8.54 11.77
N ASP A 74 -15.32 9.05 10.91
CA ASP A 74 -14.07 9.68 11.34
C ASP A 74 -13.21 8.83 12.30
N LEU A 75 -13.10 7.53 11.98
CA LEU A 75 -12.37 6.62 12.85
C LEU A 75 -10.89 6.99 12.90
N THR A 76 -10.41 7.38 14.10
CA THR A 76 -9.00 7.75 14.35
C THR A 76 -8.01 6.72 13.81
N TRP A 77 -8.36 5.44 13.87
CA TRP A 77 -7.51 4.37 13.36
C TRP A 77 -7.39 4.38 11.83
N SER A 78 -8.47 4.65 11.10
CA SER A 78 -8.44 4.78 9.63
C SER A 78 -7.48 5.89 9.18
N TYR A 79 -7.47 7.02 9.88
CA TYR A 79 -6.50 8.10 9.66
C TYR A 79 -5.06 7.65 9.99
N ALA A 80 -4.85 7.01 11.13
CA ALA A 80 -3.52 6.55 11.55
C ALA A 80 -2.91 5.56 10.53
N GLU A 81 -3.69 4.59 10.04
CA GLU A 81 -3.21 3.63 9.04
C GLU A 81 -2.92 4.29 7.69
N THR A 82 -3.76 5.23 7.26
CA THR A 82 -3.52 6.02 6.04
C THR A 82 -2.21 6.80 6.13
N LEU A 83 -1.95 7.46 7.26
CA LEU A 83 -0.71 8.18 7.51
C LEU A 83 0.50 7.24 7.56
N ASN A 84 0.38 6.08 8.20
CA ASN A 84 1.42 5.06 8.22
C ASN A 84 1.75 4.56 6.81
N ALA A 85 0.74 4.28 5.99
CA ALA A 85 0.95 3.86 4.60
C ALA A 85 1.72 4.93 3.79
N MET A 86 1.34 6.20 3.93
CA MET A 86 2.03 7.32 3.27
C MET A 86 3.46 7.49 3.78
N TYR A 87 3.70 7.29 5.07
CA TYR A 87 5.03 7.31 5.66
C TYR A 87 5.94 6.23 5.05
N TYR A 88 5.47 4.97 4.99
CA TYR A 88 6.29 3.89 4.41
C TYR A 88 6.46 4.02 2.90
N ARG A 89 5.48 4.60 2.20
CA ARG A 89 5.62 4.97 0.79
C ARG A 89 6.74 5.98 0.59
N ASP A 90 6.80 7.04 1.40
CA ASP A 90 7.88 8.03 1.35
C ASP A 90 9.26 7.40 1.63
N GLN A 91 9.34 6.51 2.64
CA GLN A 91 10.57 5.77 2.93
C GLN A 91 11.04 4.94 1.72
N TYR A 92 10.12 4.23 1.06
CA TYR A 92 10.44 3.50 -0.16
C TYR A 92 10.95 4.43 -1.27
N LEU A 93 10.27 5.55 -1.54
CA LEU A 93 10.68 6.49 -2.58
C LEU A 93 12.05 7.11 -2.33
N ASN A 94 12.35 7.45 -1.07
CA ASN A 94 13.65 7.97 -0.68
C ASN A 94 14.76 6.91 -0.89
N ALA A 95 14.52 5.67 -0.45
CA ALA A 95 15.45 4.57 -0.67
C ALA A 95 15.67 4.28 -2.17
N ALA A 96 14.59 4.26 -2.97
CA ALA A 96 14.67 4.05 -4.42
C ALA A 96 15.40 5.19 -5.16
N ALA A 97 15.31 6.42 -4.65
CA ALA A 97 16.01 7.58 -5.18
C ALA A 97 17.46 7.71 -4.68
N GLY A 98 17.95 6.79 -3.84
CA GLY A 98 19.28 6.87 -3.24
C GLY A 98 19.45 8.02 -2.22
N LYS A 99 18.34 8.53 -1.66
CA LYS A 99 18.34 9.61 -0.67
C LYS A 99 18.28 9.03 0.74
N THR A 100 19.23 9.40 1.60
CA THR A 100 19.15 9.14 3.04
C THR A 100 18.24 10.17 3.70
N ARG A 101 17.14 9.72 4.32
CA ARG A 101 16.27 10.61 5.09
C ARG A 101 17.02 11.09 6.35
N VAL A 102 17.08 12.40 6.56
CA VAL A 102 17.55 12.98 7.82
C VAL A 102 16.44 12.76 8.87
N PRO A 103 16.71 12.06 9.98
CA PRO A 103 15.72 11.91 11.04
C PRO A 103 15.39 13.29 11.63
N LYS A 104 14.11 13.54 11.89
CA LYS A 104 13.64 14.68 12.69
C LYS A 104 13.62 14.27 14.16
#